data_AF-A0A1V9XTE1-F1
#
_entry.id   AF-A0A1V9XTE1-F1
#
_cell.length_a   1.000
_cell.length_b   1.000
_cell.length_c   1.000
_cell.angle_alpha   90.00
_cell.angle_beta   90.00
_cell.angle_gamma   90.00
#
_symmetry.space_group_name_H-M   'P 1'
#
loop_
_entity.id
_entity.type
_entity.pdbx_description
1 polymer ?
#
loop_
_entity_poly.entity_id
_entity_poly.type
_entity_poly.pdbx_seq_one_letter_code
_entity_poly.pdbx_strand_id
1 'polypeptide(L)'
;LRKENKKLREDRLNVSLYREQLRVLEDVEKSANKAMERCADLEFDLNISQQLNLEWERTLRELDPALDSPESVVKRLRKLQDSELCLLEQNSQLKTELAVLQNGIRLEGKEDSKSLKRLERRLRLVCKERDSYKAVLDSYESDMTINPASIHTRRIAQLEAALSEYRAIDSELCSDGRPNRSTSNSVEVQTEPSAQGDSGTSDDGGAVSCRIIHFKHNPLDTAHAAWVAELKEIEKENKLLRAKVKVLEEKGDSTNQPGETTLLEFVRDDPRKLRAELEAANKREEKILAAFKKTSKEFRQAVYCLTGYRIDMKSSAKANCCVLRHMYAESADDQLEFEIGDNGFLHLLGNNYSLRLGSLTSDYLEKMDSIPAFLAALTLQLFSSQTMVIQSAEQPSMFTTD
;
A
#
# COMPACT_ATOMS: atom_id res chain seq x y z
N LEU A 1 64.15 -52.54 -65.23
CA LEU A 1 62.72 -52.96 -65.37
C LEU A 1 62.07 -53.50 -64.08
N ARG A 2 62.12 -54.81 -63.72
CA ARG A 2 61.34 -55.34 -62.58
C ARG A 2 61.77 -54.80 -61.19
N LYS A 3 63.05 -54.89 -60.83
CA LYS A 3 63.58 -54.39 -59.53
C LYS A 3 63.37 -52.87 -59.38
N GLU A 4 63.52 -52.15 -60.48
CA GLU A 4 63.34 -50.71 -60.63
C GLU A 4 61.87 -50.29 -60.46
N ASN A 5 60.92 -51.01 -61.05
CA ASN A 5 59.49 -50.82 -60.77
C ASN A 5 59.12 -51.11 -59.30
N LYS A 6 59.85 -51.98 -58.60
CA LYS A 6 59.64 -52.20 -57.16
C LYS A 6 60.09 -50.98 -56.35
N LYS A 7 61.31 -50.48 -56.59
CA LYS A 7 61.81 -49.23 -55.99
C LYS A 7 60.86 -48.06 -56.25
N LEU A 8 60.46 -47.82 -57.49
CA LEU A 8 59.52 -46.74 -57.85
C LEU A 8 58.15 -46.85 -57.17
N ARG A 9 57.73 -48.04 -56.70
CA ARG A 9 56.52 -48.21 -55.88
C ARG A 9 56.80 -47.90 -54.40
N GLU A 10 57.92 -48.37 -53.88
CA GLU A 10 58.39 -48.08 -52.51
C GLU A 10 58.60 -46.56 -52.34
N ASP A 11 59.26 -45.90 -53.30
CA ASP A 11 59.47 -44.45 -53.34
C ASP A 11 58.14 -43.68 -53.39
N ARG A 12 57.15 -44.15 -54.17
CA ARG A 12 55.80 -43.55 -54.22
C ARG A 12 55.06 -43.67 -52.89
N LEU A 13 55.18 -44.82 -52.20
CA LEU A 13 54.59 -45.02 -50.87
C LEU A 13 55.27 -44.12 -49.83
N ASN A 14 56.60 -44.03 -49.84
CA ASN A 14 57.35 -43.13 -48.98
C ASN A 14 56.96 -41.66 -49.21
N VAL A 15 56.83 -41.22 -50.47
CA VAL A 15 56.33 -39.87 -50.81
C VAL A 15 54.89 -39.64 -50.33
N SER A 16 54.02 -40.66 -50.34
CA SER A 16 52.67 -40.55 -49.75
C SER A 16 52.73 -40.38 -48.23
N LEU A 17 53.53 -41.21 -47.56
CA LEU A 17 53.72 -41.16 -46.11
C LEU A 17 54.30 -39.82 -45.65
N TYR A 18 55.31 -39.30 -46.34
CA TYR A 18 55.88 -37.98 -46.02
C TYR A 18 54.85 -36.84 -46.24
N ARG A 19 53.97 -36.95 -47.23
CA ARG A 19 52.88 -35.97 -47.44
C ARG A 19 51.81 -36.03 -46.34
N GLU A 20 51.49 -37.24 -45.85
CA GLU A 20 50.58 -37.42 -44.72
C GLU A 20 51.20 -36.88 -43.42
N GLN A 21 52.48 -37.17 -43.17
CA GLN A 21 53.24 -36.61 -42.04
C GLN A 21 53.32 -35.08 -42.11
N LEU A 22 53.58 -34.50 -43.28
CA LEU A 22 53.57 -33.05 -43.47
C LEU A 22 52.19 -32.44 -43.18
N ARG A 23 51.09 -33.03 -43.66
CA ARG A 23 49.73 -32.55 -43.34
C ARG A 23 49.43 -32.60 -41.85
N VAL A 24 49.80 -33.69 -41.16
CA VAL A 24 49.61 -33.81 -39.71
C VAL A 24 50.44 -32.74 -38.98
N LEU A 25 51.67 -32.47 -39.41
CA LEU A 25 52.50 -31.41 -38.83
C LEU A 25 51.93 -30.01 -39.09
N GLU A 26 51.43 -29.73 -40.31
CA GLU A 26 50.75 -28.47 -40.64
C GLU A 26 49.48 -28.25 -39.81
N ASP A 27 48.70 -29.31 -39.55
CA ASP A 27 47.48 -29.20 -38.75
C ASP A 27 47.79 -29.06 -37.25
N VAL A 28 48.86 -29.71 -36.76
CA VAL A 28 49.39 -29.46 -35.42
C VAL A 28 49.92 -28.03 -35.29
N GLU A 29 50.67 -27.52 -36.27
CA GLU A 29 51.15 -26.13 -36.31
C GLU A 29 49.98 -25.14 -36.29
N LYS A 30 48.96 -25.32 -37.13
CA LYS A 30 47.73 -24.50 -37.10
C LYS A 30 47.03 -24.56 -35.75
N SER A 31 47.00 -25.72 -35.09
CA SER A 31 46.39 -25.87 -33.77
C SER A 31 47.21 -25.18 -32.66
N ALA A 32 48.55 -25.21 -32.76
CA ALA A 32 49.46 -24.54 -31.85
C ALA A 32 49.39 -23.02 -32.03
N ASN A 33 49.38 -22.52 -33.27
CA ASN A 33 49.23 -21.09 -33.56
C ASN A 33 47.90 -20.55 -33.01
N LYS A 34 46.78 -21.27 -33.21
CA LYS A 34 45.48 -20.91 -32.61
C LYS A 34 45.47 -20.97 -31.08
N ALA A 35 46.29 -21.82 -30.46
CA ALA A 35 46.46 -21.83 -29.02
C ALA A 35 47.30 -20.63 -28.54
N MET A 36 48.35 -20.26 -29.28
CA MET A 36 49.17 -19.09 -28.99
C MET A 36 48.40 -17.78 -29.14
N GLU A 37 47.56 -17.63 -30.17
CA GLU A 37 46.62 -16.51 -30.34
C GLU A 37 45.74 -16.35 -29.09
N ARG A 38 45.07 -17.43 -28.67
CA ARG A 38 44.24 -17.42 -27.44
C ARG A 38 45.01 -17.11 -26.17
N CYS A 39 46.26 -17.57 -26.05
CA CYS A 39 47.09 -17.22 -24.91
C CYS A 39 47.41 -15.71 -24.90
N ALA A 40 47.71 -15.12 -26.06
CA ALA A 40 47.95 -13.69 -26.18
C ALA A 40 46.70 -12.86 -25.85
N ASP A 41 45.51 -13.30 -26.31
CA ASP A 41 44.23 -12.66 -25.96
C ASP A 41 43.98 -12.71 -24.43
N LEU A 42 44.18 -13.88 -23.80
CA LEU A 42 44.01 -14.04 -22.35
C LEU A 42 45.06 -13.25 -21.53
N GLU A 43 46.29 -13.14 -22.01
CA GLU A 43 47.32 -12.29 -21.41
C GLU A 43 46.95 -10.80 -21.52
N PHE A 44 46.35 -10.37 -22.63
CA PHE A 44 45.84 -9.02 -22.80
C PHE A 44 44.68 -8.70 -21.85
N ASP A 45 43.67 -9.58 -21.77
CA ASP A 45 42.53 -9.44 -20.85
C ASP A 45 42.96 -9.44 -19.37
N LEU A 46 43.94 -10.28 -19.03
CA LEU A 46 44.54 -10.31 -17.69
C LEU A 46 45.26 -8.98 -17.35
N ASN A 47 46.01 -8.42 -18.30
CA ASN A 47 46.68 -7.13 -18.12
C ASN A 47 45.67 -5.99 -17.94
N ILE A 48 44.60 -5.94 -18.74
CA ILE A 48 43.51 -4.95 -18.56
C ILE A 48 42.87 -5.10 -17.18
N SER A 49 42.55 -6.33 -16.78
CA SER A 49 41.94 -6.61 -15.47
C SER A 49 42.85 -6.18 -14.31
N GLN A 50 44.17 -6.37 -14.43
CA GLN A 50 45.15 -5.92 -13.44
C GLN A 50 45.26 -4.39 -13.40
N GLN A 51 45.28 -3.70 -14.55
CA GLN A 51 45.30 -2.25 -14.61
C GLN A 51 44.05 -1.64 -13.94
N LEU A 52 42.87 -2.17 -14.29
CA LEU A 52 41.61 -1.73 -13.69
C LEU A 52 41.61 -1.92 -12.17
N ASN A 53 42.07 -3.08 -11.67
CA ASN A 53 42.19 -3.32 -10.23
C ASN A 53 43.12 -2.31 -9.53
N LEU A 54 44.24 -1.92 -10.15
CA LEU A 54 45.14 -0.90 -9.61
C LEU A 54 44.52 0.50 -9.59
N GLU A 55 43.63 0.82 -10.54
CA GLU A 55 42.85 2.07 -10.54
C GLU A 55 41.79 2.07 -9.43
N TRP A 56 41.08 0.96 -9.23
CA TRP A 56 40.17 0.78 -8.09
C TRP A 56 40.91 0.89 -6.74
N GLU A 57 42.08 0.25 -6.59
CA GLU A 57 42.89 0.38 -5.37
C GLU A 57 43.41 1.80 -5.13
N ARG A 58 43.78 2.55 -6.18
CA ARG A 58 44.15 3.96 -6.03
C ARG A 58 42.97 4.80 -5.55
N THR A 59 41.84 4.72 -6.24
CA THR A 59 40.66 5.53 -5.91
C THR A 59 40.12 5.21 -4.51
N LEU A 60 40.18 3.95 -4.07
CA LEU A 60 39.87 3.57 -2.69
C LEU A 60 40.84 4.20 -1.68
N ARG A 61 42.16 4.18 -1.94
CA ARG A 61 43.17 4.80 -1.05
C ARG A 61 43.11 6.33 -1.04
N GLU A 62 42.69 6.96 -2.13
CA GLU A 62 42.42 8.40 -2.19
C GLU A 62 41.20 8.81 -1.35
N LEU A 63 40.17 7.94 -1.27
CA LEU A 63 38.96 8.17 -0.48
C LEU A 63 39.18 7.93 1.03
N ASP A 64 39.82 6.82 1.40
CA ASP A 64 40.13 6.48 2.78
C ASP A 64 41.35 5.53 2.81
N PRO A 65 42.51 5.95 3.36
CA PRO A 65 43.73 5.14 3.35
C PRO A 65 43.66 3.89 4.25
N ALA A 66 42.53 3.62 4.92
CA ALA A 66 42.27 2.34 5.55
C ALA A 66 41.68 1.27 4.58
N LEU A 67 41.36 1.65 3.34
CA LEU A 67 40.71 0.80 2.33
C LEU A 67 41.70 0.03 1.42
N ASP A 68 42.83 -0.40 1.98
CA ASP A 68 43.88 -1.16 1.28
C ASP A 68 43.49 -2.60 0.87
N SER A 69 42.29 -3.08 1.21
CA SER A 69 41.88 -4.46 0.90
C SER A 69 40.36 -4.61 0.74
N PRO A 70 39.87 -5.59 -0.04
CA PRO A 70 38.45 -5.90 -0.11
C PRO A 70 37.83 -6.20 1.27
N GLU A 71 38.60 -6.81 2.19
CA GLU A 71 38.12 -7.09 3.54
C GLU A 71 37.98 -5.81 4.40
N SER A 72 38.86 -4.82 4.24
CA SER A 72 38.73 -3.53 4.93
C SER A 72 37.58 -2.69 4.35
N VAL A 73 37.32 -2.75 3.04
CA VAL A 73 36.11 -2.19 2.42
C VAL A 73 34.85 -2.82 3.00
N VAL A 74 34.75 -4.15 3.07
CA VAL A 74 33.58 -4.83 3.68
C VAL A 74 33.42 -4.50 5.16
N LYS A 75 34.52 -4.41 5.93
CA LYS A 75 34.48 -3.96 7.34
C LYS A 75 34.01 -2.50 7.47
N ARG A 76 34.39 -1.61 6.55
CA ARG A 76 33.96 -0.21 6.53
C ARG A 76 32.49 -0.07 6.17
N LEU A 77 32.03 -0.80 5.14
CA LEU A 77 30.62 -0.88 4.75
C LEU A 77 29.75 -1.38 5.91
N ARG A 78 30.16 -2.46 6.60
CA ARG A 78 29.41 -2.96 7.77
C ARG A 78 29.30 -1.90 8.87
N LYS A 79 30.41 -1.24 9.24
CA LYS A 79 30.38 -0.13 10.22
C LYS A 79 29.46 1.02 9.81
N LEU A 80 29.38 1.33 8.52
CA LEU A 80 28.47 2.35 8.00
C LEU A 80 27.01 1.88 8.11
N GLN A 81 26.70 0.65 7.71
CA GLN A 81 25.38 0.03 7.86
C GLN A 81 24.93 -0.03 9.33
N ASP A 82 25.81 -0.44 10.26
CA ASP A 82 25.54 -0.45 11.70
C ASP A 82 25.22 0.96 12.22
N SER A 83 25.96 1.98 11.74
CA SER A 83 25.70 3.38 12.12
C SER A 83 24.41 3.94 11.51
N GLU A 84 24.06 3.54 10.29
CA GLU A 84 22.81 3.92 9.61
C GLU A 84 21.59 3.32 10.33
N LEU A 85 21.67 2.04 10.73
CA LEU A 85 20.64 1.39 11.53
C LEU A 85 20.42 2.10 12.87
N CYS A 86 21.50 2.44 13.59
CA CYS A 86 21.40 3.18 14.86
C CYS A 86 20.77 4.57 14.67
N LEU A 87 21.11 5.29 13.59
CA LEU A 87 20.49 6.58 13.26
C LEU A 87 19.01 6.42 12.87
N LEU A 88 18.62 5.35 12.17
CA LEU A 88 17.23 5.06 11.84
C LEU A 88 16.41 4.73 13.09
N GLU A 89 16.96 3.97 14.04
CA GLU A 89 16.35 3.70 15.35
C GLU A 89 16.12 5.01 16.12
N GLN A 90 17.14 5.86 16.27
CA GLN A 90 16.99 7.18 16.89
C GLN A 90 15.96 8.06 16.18
N ASN A 91 15.92 8.05 14.84
CA ASN A 91 14.93 8.79 14.06
C ASN A 91 13.50 8.29 14.30
N SER A 92 13.33 6.97 14.46
CA SER A 92 12.04 6.36 14.82
C SER A 92 11.60 6.74 16.24
N GLN A 93 12.52 6.73 17.20
CA GLN A 93 12.26 7.15 18.59
C GLN A 93 11.79 8.61 18.64
N LEU A 94 12.56 9.53 18.05
CA LEU A 94 12.20 10.95 17.96
C LEU A 94 10.86 11.18 17.25
N LYS A 95 10.53 10.41 16.21
CA LYS A 95 9.20 10.46 15.56
C LYS A 95 8.08 10.02 16.51
N THR A 96 8.28 8.98 17.32
CA THR A 96 7.28 8.57 18.32
C THR A 96 7.11 9.58 19.44
N GLU A 97 8.19 10.19 19.94
CA GLU A 97 8.15 11.25 20.94
C GLU A 97 7.38 12.49 20.42
N LEU A 98 7.69 12.92 19.18
CA LEU A 98 6.96 14.02 18.54
C LEU A 98 5.46 13.70 18.38
N ALA A 99 5.10 12.48 18.01
CA ALA A 99 3.70 12.06 17.91
C ALA A 99 2.99 12.05 19.27
N VAL A 100 3.66 11.66 20.35
CA VAL A 100 3.13 11.71 21.72
C VAL A 100 2.92 13.16 22.16
N LEU A 101 3.92 14.04 21.97
CA LEU A 101 3.82 15.46 22.34
C LEU A 101 2.73 16.19 21.55
N GLN A 102 2.62 15.95 20.23
CA GLN A 102 1.53 16.50 19.42
C GLN A 102 0.15 16.03 19.89
N ASN A 103 0.03 14.77 20.33
CA ASN A 103 -1.20 14.26 20.91
C ASN A 103 -1.53 14.89 22.27
N GLY A 104 -0.53 15.12 23.12
CA GLY A 104 -0.68 15.86 24.39
C GLY A 104 -1.25 17.25 24.16
N ILE A 105 -0.59 18.06 23.32
CA ILE A 105 -1.03 19.42 22.95
C ILE A 105 -2.46 19.40 22.36
N ARG A 106 -2.79 18.39 21.53
CA ARG A 106 -4.13 18.19 20.95
C ARG A 106 -5.20 17.84 21.99
N LEU A 107 -4.84 17.25 23.13
CA LEU A 107 -5.74 16.94 24.23
C LEU A 107 -5.90 18.14 25.16
N GLU A 108 -4.80 18.76 25.61
CA GLU A 108 -4.80 19.97 26.43
C GLU A 108 -5.62 21.09 25.79
N GLY A 109 -5.38 21.40 24.50
CA GLY A 109 -6.17 22.40 23.78
C GLY A 109 -7.67 22.07 23.64
N LYS A 110 -8.06 20.79 23.74
CA LYS A 110 -9.49 20.40 23.81
C LYS A 110 -10.06 20.60 25.21
N GLU A 111 -9.28 20.41 26.27
CA GLU A 111 -9.68 20.66 27.65
C GLU A 111 -9.83 22.16 27.91
N ASP A 112 -8.88 22.96 27.43
CA ASP A 112 -8.94 24.42 27.47
C ASP A 112 -10.11 24.97 26.64
N SER A 113 -10.37 24.43 25.44
CA SER A 113 -11.56 24.82 24.67
C SER A 113 -12.87 24.50 25.43
N LYS A 114 -12.93 23.39 26.19
CA LYS A 114 -14.10 23.06 27.03
C LYS A 114 -14.20 23.98 28.25
N SER A 115 -13.10 24.32 28.90
CA SER A 115 -13.07 25.19 30.08
C SER A 115 -13.46 26.62 29.71
N LEU A 116 -12.90 27.16 28.62
CA LEU A 116 -13.28 28.44 28.02
C LEU A 116 -14.77 28.49 27.68
N LYS A 117 -15.32 27.51 26.95
CA LYS A 117 -16.75 27.43 26.63
C LYS A 117 -17.65 27.36 27.86
N ARG A 118 -17.19 26.74 28.96
CA ARG A 118 -17.91 26.73 30.25
C ARG A 118 -17.89 28.12 30.91
N LEU A 119 -16.75 28.82 30.85
CA LEU A 119 -16.58 30.16 31.39
C LEU A 119 -17.42 31.21 30.61
N GLU A 120 -17.37 31.16 29.28
CA GLU A 120 -18.20 32.01 28.38
C GLU A 120 -19.70 31.88 28.68
N ARG A 121 -20.19 30.65 28.91
CA ARG A 121 -21.60 30.40 29.27
C ARG A 121 -21.95 31.03 30.61
N ARG A 122 -21.10 30.88 31.63
CA ARG A 122 -21.29 31.52 32.96
C ARG A 122 -21.28 33.04 32.84
N LEU A 123 -20.34 33.62 32.10
CA LEU A 123 -20.27 35.06 31.86
C LEU A 123 -21.54 35.58 31.17
N ARG A 124 -22.07 34.84 30.17
CA ARG A 124 -23.32 35.19 29.49
C ARG A 124 -24.52 35.20 30.43
N LEU A 125 -24.61 34.25 31.37
CA LEU A 125 -25.66 34.22 32.39
C LEU A 125 -25.55 35.44 33.32
N VAL A 126 -24.36 35.72 33.86
CA VAL A 126 -24.12 36.88 34.74
C VAL A 126 -24.40 38.21 34.01
N CYS A 127 -24.08 38.33 32.71
CA CYS A 127 -24.46 39.49 31.92
C CYS A 127 -25.98 39.63 31.79
N LYS A 128 -26.71 38.54 31.51
CA LYS A 128 -28.19 38.57 31.47
C LYS A 128 -28.80 38.94 32.83
N GLU A 129 -28.29 38.39 33.92
CA GLU A 129 -28.70 38.73 35.28
C GLU A 129 -28.47 40.23 35.56
N ARG A 130 -27.25 40.73 35.33
CA ARG A 130 -26.92 42.16 35.43
C ARG A 130 -27.87 43.03 34.61
N ASP A 131 -28.15 42.65 33.37
CA ASP A 131 -29.00 43.43 32.46
C ASP A 131 -30.46 43.39 32.92
N SER A 132 -30.93 42.28 33.53
CA SER A 132 -32.25 42.20 34.17
C SER A 132 -32.34 43.07 35.43
N TYR A 133 -31.31 43.07 36.29
CA TYR A 133 -31.27 43.96 37.47
C TYR A 133 -31.22 45.43 37.04
N LYS A 134 -30.49 45.75 35.97
CA LYS A 134 -30.47 47.09 35.38
C LYS A 134 -31.84 47.48 34.85
N ALA A 135 -32.51 46.62 34.07
CA ALA A 135 -33.85 46.89 33.57
C ALA A 135 -34.89 47.06 34.70
N VAL A 136 -34.71 46.37 35.83
CA VAL A 136 -35.52 46.55 37.04
C VAL A 136 -35.24 47.92 37.69
N LEU A 137 -33.98 48.34 37.82
CA LEU A 137 -33.62 49.69 38.30
C LEU A 137 -34.18 50.79 37.39
N ASP A 138 -33.96 50.68 36.08
CA ASP A 138 -34.51 51.59 35.05
C ASP A 138 -36.06 51.64 35.12
N SER A 139 -36.71 50.53 35.50
CA SER A 139 -38.16 50.50 35.72
C SER A 139 -38.59 51.26 36.97
N TYR A 140 -37.89 51.13 38.10
CA TYR A 140 -38.18 51.93 39.30
C TYR A 140 -37.91 53.43 39.08
N GLU A 141 -36.86 53.80 38.37
CA GLU A 141 -36.58 55.20 38.01
C GLU A 141 -37.68 55.79 37.10
N SER A 142 -38.22 55.00 36.16
CA SER A 142 -39.34 55.46 35.31
C SER A 142 -40.70 55.43 36.02
N ASP A 143 -40.97 54.46 36.89
CA ASP A 143 -42.22 54.37 37.66
C ASP A 143 -42.36 55.48 38.71
N MET A 144 -41.24 56.08 39.17
CA MET A 144 -41.25 57.32 39.96
C MET A 144 -41.78 58.56 39.19
N THR A 145 -42.04 58.45 37.89
CA THR A 145 -42.44 59.57 37.02
C THR A 145 -43.75 59.39 36.25
N ILE A 146 -44.46 58.24 36.37
CA ILE A 146 -45.59 57.89 35.48
C ILE A 146 -46.85 57.42 36.25
N ASN A 147 -48.01 57.74 35.69
CA ASN A 147 -49.37 57.46 36.18
C ASN A 147 -49.64 55.95 36.48
N PRO A 148 -50.24 55.59 37.64
CA PRO A 148 -50.44 54.19 38.06
C PRO A 148 -51.18 53.28 37.07
N ALA A 149 -52.09 53.82 36.23
CA ALA A 149 -52.83 53.00 35.28
C ALA A 149 -51.94 52.30 34.24
N SER A 150 -50.83 52.92 33.81
CA SER A 150 -49.87 52.30 32.87
C SER A 150 -48.94 51.28 33.52
N ILE A 151 -48.74 51.34 34.84
CA ILE A 151 -47.85 50.43 35.57
C ILE A 151 -48.41 49.00 35.52
N HIS A 152 -49.71 48.84 35.77
CA HIS A 152 -50.36 47.52 35.72
C HIS A 152 -50.27 46.88 34.32
N THR A 153 -50.54 47.65 33.26
CA THR A 153 -50.49 47.15 31.88
C THR A 153 -49.07 46.74 31.47
N ARG A 154 -48.05 47.54 31.85
CA ARG A 154 -46.63 47.23 31.61
C ARG A 154 -46.19 45.99 32.39
N ARG A 155 -46.64 45.84 33.64
CA ARG A 155 -46.32 44.68 34.49
C ARG A 155 -46.93 43.39 33.97
N ILE A 156 -48.16 43.42 33.46
CA ILE A 156 -48.81 42.25 32.83
C ILE A 156 -48.00 41.81 31.61
N ALA A 157 -47.68 42.73 30.69
CA ALA A 157 -46.89 42.42 29.49
C ALA A 157 -45.50 41.83 29.82
N GLN A 158 -44.83 42.30 30.86
CA GLN A 158 -43.55 41.73 31.34
C GLN A 158 -43.71 40.29 31.87
N LEU A 159 -44.78 40.01 32.62
CA LEU A 159 -45.04 38.68 33.17
C LEU A 159 -45.43 37.68 32.06
N GLU A 160 -46.21 38.12 31.07
CA GLU A 160 -46.55 37.33 29.89
C GLU A 160 -45.31 37.02 29.03
N ALA A 161 -44.42 37.99 28.84
CA ALA A 161 -43.15 37.78 28.14
C ALA A 161 -42.28 36.73 28.87
N ALA A 162 -42.06 36.88 30.18
CA ALA A 162 -41.29 35.93 30.99
C ALA A 162 -41.88 34.51 30.94
N LEU A 163 -43.21 34.38 31.04
CA LEU A 163 -43.89 33.09 30.91
C LEU A 163 -43.73 32.46 29.50
N SER A 164 -43.64 33.26 28.44
CA SER A 164 -43.38 32.75 27.10
C SER A 164 -41.93 32.26 26.93
N GLU A 165 -40.95 32.95 27.53
CA GLU A 165 -39.54 32.53 27.56
C GLU A 165 -39.34 31.23 28.35
N TYR A 166 -39.95 31.08 29.54
CA TYR A 166 -39.88 29.83 30.30
C TYR A 166 -40.47 28.64 29.53
N ARG A 167 -41.60 28.84 28.83
CA ARG A 167 -42.21 27.79 27.98
C ARG A 167 -41.32 27.40 26.79
N ALA A 168 -40.56 28.34 26.23
CA ALA A 168 -39.59 28.04 25.18
C ALA A 168 -38.42 27.19 25.73
N ILE A 169 -37.92 27.53 26.93
CA ILE A 169 -36.86 26.75 27.61
C ILE A 169 -37.34 25.33 27.95
N ASP A 170 -38.56 25.16 28.46
CA ASP A 170 -39.14 23.82 28.70
C ASP A 170 -39.26 23.01 27.40
N SER A 171 -39.61 23.66 26.28
CA SER A 171 -39.66 23.01 24.96
C SER A 171 -38.28 22.56 24.46
N GLU A 172 -37.23 23.35 24.66
CA GLU A 172 -35.85 22.99 24.33
C GLU A 172 -35.32 21.87 25.23
N LEU A 173 -35.66 21.88 26.52
CA LEU A 173 -35.31 20.80 27.45
C LEU A 173 -36.00 19.47 27.11
N CYS A 174 -37.21 19.52 26.55
CA CYS A 174 -37.91 18.32 26.08
C CYS A 174 -37.40 17.76 24.73
N SER A 175 -36.68 18.52 23.90
CA SER A 175 -36.19 18.02 22.60
C SER A 175 -34.92 17.18 22.72
N ASP A 176 -34.08 17.41 23.72
CA ASP A 176 -32.72 16.84 23.80
C ASP A 176 -32.59 15.55 24.65
N GLY A 177 -33.70 14.93 25.07
CA GLY A 177 -33.68 13.70 25.90
C GLY A 177 -34.88 12.75 25.73
N ARG A 178 -34.64 11.56 25.17
CA ARG A 178 -35.59 10.42 25.13
C ARG A 178 -35.98 9.92 26.54
N PRO A 179 -37.06 9.13 26.69
CA PRO A 179 -38.31 9.10 25.93
C PRO A 179 -39.56 9.21 26.85
N ASN A 180 -40.66 9.70 26.28
CA ASN A 180 -42.05 9.37 26.64
C ASN A 180 -42.34 9.02 28.13
N ARG A 181 -42.29 10.01 29.02
CA ARG A 181 -42.80 9.89 30.42
C ARG A 181 -44.34 9.91 30.43
N SER A 182 -44.93 8.95 29.72
CA SER A 182 -46.38 8.70 29.62
C SER A 182 -46.75 7.40 30.33
N THR A 183 -46.02 7.04 31.39
CA THR A 183 -46.46 6.00 32.33
C THR A 183 -47.61 6.56 33.15
N SER A 184 -48.83 6.20 32.75
CA SER A 184 -50.02 6.34 33.58
C SER A 184 -49.73 5.84 35.00
N ASN A 185 -50.12 6.62 36.01
CA ASN A 185 -49.94 6.27 37.42
C ASN A 185 -50.91 5.14 37.83
N SER A 186 -50.69 3.93 37.33
CA SER A 186 -51.43 2.74 37.77
C SER A 186 -50.82 2.21 39.06
N VAL A 187 -51.48 2.49 40.18
CA VAL A 187 -51.10 1.99 41.51
C VAL A 187 -51.60 0.55 41.65
N GLU A 188 -50.80 -0.41 41.23
CA GLU A 188 -50.99 -1.82 41.59
C GLU A 188 -50.24 -2.13 42.89
N VAL A 189 -51.01 -2.43 43.93
CA VAL A 189 -50.50 -2.70 45.28
C VAL A 189 -50.03 -4.16 45.36
N GLN A 190 -48.72 -4.37 45.51
CA GLN A 190 -48.19 -5.65 45.98
C GLN A 190 -48.14 -5.62 47.52
N THR A 191 -48.73 -6.63 48.16
CA THR A 191 -48.67 -6.81 49.62
C THR A 191 -47.88 -8.07 49.93
N GLU A 192 -46.62 -7.90 50.32
CA GLU A 192 -45.87 -8.98 50.96
C GLU A 192 -46.39 -9.18 52.40
N PRO A 193 -46.77 -10.41 52.81
CA PRO A 193 -47.05 -10.69 54.21
C PRO A 193 -45.73 -10.68 54.97
N SER A 194 -45.62 -9.88 56.04
CA SER A 194 -44.42 -9.82 56.88
C SER A 194 -44.07 -11.20 57.42
N ALA A 195 -43.01 -11.81 56.88
CA ALA A 195 -42.51 -13.09 57.35
C ALA A 195 -42.04 -12.94 58.81
N GLN A 196 -42.54 -13.84 59.64
CA GLN A 196 -42.37 -13.82 61.08
C GLN A 196 -40.91 -14.12 61.45
N GLY A 197 -40.18 -13.09 61.89
CA GLY A 197 -38.80 -13.22 62.38
C GLY A 197 -38.75 -13.54 63.87
N ASP A 198 -38.13 -14.67 64.21
CA ASP A 198 -37.76 -15.09 65.57
C ASP A 198 -36.22 -15.05 65.69
N SER A 199 -35.58 -14.64 66.78
CA SER A 199 -36.04 -14.09 68.09
C SER A 199 -35.08 -12.96 68.52
N GLY A 200 -35.37 -12.12 69.52
CA GLY A 200 -36.55 -11.98 70.38
C GLY A 200 -36.20 -11.21 71.66
N THR A 201 -37.13 -10.37 72.15
CA THR A 201 -37.24 -9.90 73.55
C THR A 201 -38.62 -9.29 73.74
N SER A 202 -39.24 -9.54 74.89
CA SER A 202 -40.62 -9.17 75.20
C SER A 202 -40.86 -7.66 75.32
N ASP A 203 -41.99 -7.16 74.80
CA ASP A 203 -42.97 -6.46 75.65
C ASP A 203 -44.39 -6.50 75.04
N ASP A 204 -45.38 -6.20 75.86
CA ASP A 204 -46.83 -6.26 75.56
C ASP A 204 -47.32 -5.12 74.65
N GLY A 205 -48.26 -5.42 73.75
CA GLY A 205 -48.81 -4.44 72.80
C GLY A 205 -49.32 -5.08 71.50
N GLY A 206 -50.63 -5.04 71.27
CA GLY A 206 -51.32 -5.76 70.21
C GLY A 206 -50.71 -5.64 68.80
N ALA A 207 -50.40 -6.78 68.19
CA ALA A 207 -49.77 -6.88 66.88
C ALA A 207 -50.66 -6.33 65.74
N VAL A 208 -50.46 -5.05 65.38
CA VAL A 208 -51.01 -4.46 64.16
C VAL A 208 -50.29 -5.08 62.95
N SER A 209 -51.02 -5.80 62.10
CA SER A 209 -50.46 -6.37 60.87
C SER A 209 -50.24 -5.30 59.80
N CYS A 210 -49.16 -4.53 59.95
CA CYS A 210 -48.73 -3.53 58.99
C CYS A 210 -48.35 -4.20 57.67
N ARG A 211 -49.21 -4.07 56.66
CA ARG A 211 -48.87 -4.42 55.27
C ARG A 211 -47.96 -3.33 54.69
N ILE A 212 -46.75 -3.73 54.31
CA ILE A 212 -45.81 -2.85 53.61
C ILE A 212 -46.29 -2.71 52.16
N ILE A 213 -46.43 -1.47 51.71
CA ILE A 213 -46.81 -1.13 50.33
C ILE A 213 -45.66 -0.33 49.73
N HIS A 214 -45.16 -0.77 48.58
CA HIS A 214 -44.22 -0.01 47.76
C HIS A 214 -44.69 0.02 46.31
N PHE A 215 -44.09 0.91 45.51
CA PHE A 215 -44.34 0.93 44.07
C PHE A 215 -43.74 -0.32 43.41
N LYS A 216 -44.47 -0.91 42.47
CA LYS A 216 -44.04 -2.01 41.58
C LYS A 216 -42.78 -1.67 40.76
N HIS A 217 -42.51 -0.38 40.57
CA HIS A 217 -41.27 0.16 40.00
C HIS A 217 -40.60 1.08 41.03
N ASN A 218 -40.12 0.48 42.12
CA ASN A 218 -39.34 1.17 43.13
C ASN A 218 -38.02 1.69 42.51
N PRO A 219 -37.62 2.95 42.73
CA PRO A 219 -36.30 3.44 42.31
C PRO A 219 -35.15 2.56 42.81
N LEU A 220 -35.27 1.95 44.00
CA LEU A 220 -34.28 1.02 44.53
C LEU A 220 -34.20 -0.28 43.72
N ASP A 221 -35.33 -0.91 43.39
CA ASP A 221 -35.38 -2.13 42.56
C ASP A 221 -34.87 -1.85 41.15
N THR A 222 -35.14 -0.65 40.62
CA THR A 222 -34.69 -0.22 39.30
C THR A 222 -33.16 -0.03 39.28
N ALA A 223 -32.59 0.59 40.32
CA ALA A 223 -31.15 0.70 40.50
C ALA A 223 -30.49 -0.67 40.72
N HIS A 224 -31.10 -1.54 41.53
CA HIS A 224 -30.62 -2.89 41.78
C HIS A 224 -30.64 -3.76 40.51
N ALA A 225 -31.69 -3.67 39.69
CA ALA A 225 -31.76 -4.35 38.40
C ALA A 225 -30.67 -3.86 37.43
N ALA A 226 -30.36 -2.56 37.43
CA ALA A 226 -29.25 -2.01 36.64
C ALA A 226 -27.89 -2.52 37.15
N TRP A 227 -27.65 -2.54 38.46
CA TRP A 227 -26.43 -3.08 39.08
C TRP A 227 -26.26 -4.58 38.77
N VAL A 228 -27.34 -5.38 38.85
CA VAL A 228 -27.32 -6.80 38.49
C VAL A 228 -27.06 -7.02 36.99
N ALA A 229 -27.51 -6.10 36.12
CA ALA A 229 -27.18 -6.15 34.69
C ALA A 229 -25.71 -5.82 34.43
N GLU A 230 -25.17 -4.79 35.10
CA GLU A 230 -23.75 -4.40 35.01
C GLU A 230 -22.82 -5.50 35.53
N LEU A 231 -23.12 -6.10 36.68
CA LEU A 231 -22.39 -7.26 37.21
C LEU A 231 -22.39 -8.44 36.23
N LYS A 232 -23.52 -8.71 35.56
CA LYS A 232 -23.62 -9.77 34.54
C LYS A 232 -22.76 -9.46 33.30
N GLU A 233 -22.58 -8.19 32.93
CA GLU A 233 -21.72 -7.83 31.80
C GLU A 233 -20.23 -7.94 32.19
N ILE A 234 -19.86 -7.43 33.36
CA ILE A 234 -18.51 -7.57 33.93
C ILE A 234 -18.12 -9.05 34.10
N GLU A 235 -19.07 -9.91 34.47
CA GLU A 235 -18.86 -11.36 34.52
C GLU A 235 -18.58 -11.98 33.13
N LYS A 236 -19.28 -11.54 32.07
CA LYS A 236 -19.02 -12.00 30.69
C LYS A 236 -17.65 -11.54 30.23
N GLU A 237 -17.31 -10.27 30.45
CA GLU A 237 -16.00 -9.72 30.10
C GLU A 237 -14.88 -10.46 30.84
N ASN A 238 -15.04 -10.73 32.14
CA ASN A 238 -14.11 -11.57 32.90
C ASN A 238 -13.97 -12.99 32.33
N LYS A 239 -15.08 -13.63 31.92
CA LYS A 239 -15.04 -14.96 31.28
C LYS A 239 -14.29 -14.93 29.94
N LEU A 240 -14.51 -13.89 29.13
CA LEU A 240 -13.81 -13.69 27.84
C LEU A 240 -12.31 -13.38 28.04
N LEU A 241 -11.96 -12.51 28.99
CA LEU A 241 -10.57 -12.19 29.33
C LEU A 241 -9.83 -13.42 29.87
N ARG A 242 -10.45 -14.20 30.77
CA ARG A 242 -9.87 -15.46 31.26
C ARG A 242 -9.67 -16.49 30.15
N ALA A 243 -10.61 -16.60 29.20
CA ALA A 243 -10.43 -17.45 28.02
C ALA A 243 -9.29 -16.97 27.12
N LYS A 244 -9.15 -15.65 26.92
CA LYS A 244 -8.06 -15.06 26.13
C LYS A 244 -6.69 -15.27 26.81
N VAL A 245 -6.59 -15.08 28.11
CA VAL A 245 -5.38 -15.34 28.91
C VAL A 245 -5.00 -16.82 28.81
N LYS A 246 -5.95 -17.74 29.00
CA LYS A 246 -5.71 -19.18 28.86
C LYS A 246 -5.17 -19.56 27.48
N VAL A 247 -5.68 -18.96 26.40
CA VAL A 247 -5.17 -19.17 25.02
C VAL A 247 -3.78 -18.56 24.79
N LEU A 248 -3.38 -17.55 25.57
CA LEU A 248 -2.02 -16.99 25.55
C LEU A 248 -1.05 -17.87 26.36
N GLU A 249 -1.47 -18.35 27.52
CA GLU A 249 -0.72 -19.29 28.37
C GLU A 249 -0.48 -20.64 27.66
N GLU A 250 -1.52 -21.20 27.01
CA GLU A 250 -1.43 -22.44 26.23
C GLU A 250 -0.56 -22.31 24.96
N LYS A 251 -0.21 -21.09 24.53
CA LYS A 251 0.59 -20.83 23.32
C LYS A 251 2.10 -20.76 23.55
N GLY A 252 2.56 -20.92 24.77
CA GLY A 252 3.97 -21.16 25.08
C GLY A 252 4.81 -19.90 25.25
N ASP A 253 5.34 -19.79 26.46
CA ASP A 253 6.36 -18.83 26.90
C ASP A 253 7.60 -18.83 25.98
N SER A 254 7.87 -17.70 25.33
CA SER A 254 9.11 -17.45 24.56
C SER A 254 9.34 -15.95 24.26
N THR A 255 9.25 -15.08 25.29
CA THR A 255 10.15 -13.91 25.46
C THR A 255 9.83 -13.12 26.73
N ASN A 256 10.85 -12.90 27.56
CA ASN A 256 10.81 -11.89 28.61
C ASN A 256 10.83 -10.47 28.01
N GLN A 257 9.67 -9.84 27.83
CA GLN A 257 9.54 -8.38 27.73
C GLN A 257 8.24 -7.87 28.39
N PRO A 258 8.30 -7.22 29.56
CA PRO A 258 7.15 -6.53 30.14
C PRO A 258 7.04 -5.11 29.54
N GLY A 259 6.21 -4.91 28.51
CA GLY A 259 6.00 -3.57 27.95
C GLY A 259 4.99 -3.38 26.82
N GLU A 260 4.82 -4.34 25.89
CA GLU A 260 4.13 -4.04 24.62
C GLU A 260 2.60 -4.15 24.65
N THR A 261 2.01 -4.93 25.55
CA THR A 261 0.56 -5.21 25.54
C THR A 261 -0.33 -4.00 25.86
N THR A 262 0.20 -2.95 26.48
CA THR A 262 -0.57 -1.75 26.85
C THR A 262 -0.56 -0.66 25.76
N LEU A 263 0.40 -0.69 24.83
CA LEU A 263 0.50 0.29 23.73
C LEU A 263 -0.51 0.02 22.61
N LEU A 264 -0.86 -1.25 22.38
CA LEU A 264 -1.80 -1.66 21.33
C LEU A 264 -3.25 -1.19 21.56
N GLU A 265 -3.62 -0.70 22.76
CA GLU A 265 -4.93 -0.08 23.00
C GLU A 265 -4.95 1.44 22.90
N PHE A 266 -3.81 2.12 23.00
CA PHE A 266 -3.74 3.58 22.80
C PHE A 266 -3.42 3.99 21.36
N VAL A 267 -2.87 3.10 20.53
CA VAL A 267 -2.79 3.29 19.05
C VAL A 267 -4.14 2.97 18.37
N ARG A 268 -5.26 3.21 19.07
CA ARG A 268 -6.64 3.20 18.52
C ARG A 268 -6.95 4.42 17.65
N ASP A 269 -5.95 5.15 17.13
CA ASP A 269 -6.14 6.05 15.98
C ASP A 269 -6.23 5.20 14.68
N ASP A 270 -7.26 4.35 14.67
CA ASP A 270 -7.87 3.56 13.59
C ASP A 270 -6.97 2.66 12.70
N PRO A 271 -6.94 1.33 12.95
CA PRO A 271 -6.66 0.35 11.88
C PRO A 271 -7.61 0.49 10.68
N ARG A 272 -8.74 1.21 10.82
CA ARG A 272 -9.63 1.58 9.71
C ARG A 272 -9.03 2.67 8.80
N LYS A 273 -8.28 3.63 9.34
CA LYS A 273 -7.57 4.68 8.59
C LYS A 273 -6.40 4.06 7.83
N LEU A 274 -5.58 3.25 8.50
CA LEU A 274 -4.48 2.51 7.87
C LEU A 274 -4.99 1.57 6.75
N ARG A 275 -6.12 0.87 6.95
CA ARG A 275 -6.76 0.09 5.90
C ARG A 275 -7.31 0.95 4.76
N ALA A 276 -7.93 2.09 5.06
CA ALA A 276 -8.42 3.02 4.04
C ALA A 276 -7.27 3.63 3.21
N GLU A 277 -6.13 3.94 3.82
CA GLU A 277 -4.92 4.41 3.14
C GLU A 277 -4.28 3.33 2.27
N LEU A 278 -4.22 2.08 2.77
CA LEU A 278 -3.73 0.93 2.00
C LEU A 278 -4.68 0.60 0.83
N GLU A 279 -5.99 0.62 1.04
CA GLU A 279 -6.97 0.52 -0.05
C GLU A 279 -6.86 1.68 -1.05
N ALA A 280 -6.62 2.91 -0.59
CA ALA A 280 -6.42 4.06 -1.47
C ALA A 280 -5.10 3.97 -2.25
N ALA A 281 -4.05 3.41 -1.66
CA ALA A 281 -2.78 3.12 -2.33
C ALA A 281 -2.97 2.03 -3.40
N ASN A 282 -3.58 0.90 -3.05
CA ASN A 282 -3.88 -0.18 -3.99
C ASN A 282 -4.79 0.30 -5.14
N LYS A 283 -5.80 1.12 -4.86
CA LYS A 283 -6.66 1.75 -5.88
C LYS A 283 -5.91 2.77 -6.74
N ARG A 284 -4.83 3.41 -6.25
CA ARG A 284 -3.94 4.25 -7.07
C ARG A 284 -3.05 3.38 -7.96
N GLU A 285 -2.46 2.32 -7.42
CA GLU A 285 -1.64 1.36 -8.17
C GLU A 285 -2.46 0.69 -9.29
N GLU A 286 -3.67 0.20 -8.99
CA GLU A 286 -4.59 -0.37 -9.97
C GLU A 286 -4.91 0.61 -11.11
N LYS A 287 -5.15 1.89 -10.79
CA LYS A 287 -5.36 2.95 -11.78
C LYS A 287 -4.12 3.22 -12.63
N ILE A 288 -2.92 3.22 -12.03
CA ILE A 288 -1.65 3.40 -12.75
C ILE A 288 -1.40 2.21 -13.69
N LEU A 289 -1.59 0.98 -13.22
CA LEU A 289 -1.48 -0.24 -14.03
C LEU A 289 -2.53 -0.28 -15.15
N ALA A 290 -3.77 0.16 -14.90
CA ALA A 290 -4.81 0.26 -15.91
C ALA A 290 -4.48 1.33 -16.96
N ALA A 291 -4.00 2.51 -16.54
CA ALA A 291 -3.54 3.56 -17.44
C ALA A 291 -2.35 3.09 -18.29
N PHE A 292 -1.35 2.44 -17.68
CA PHE A 292 -0.19 1.88 -18.38
C PHE A 292 -0.58 0.78 -19.38
N LYS A 293 -1.50 -0.12 -19.01
CA LYS A 293 -2.05 -1.14 -19.93
C LYS A 293 -2.79 -0.49 -21.11
N LYS A 294 -3.52 0.61 -20.87
CA LYS A 294 -4.22 1.37 -21.91
C LYS A 294 -3.23 2.05 -22.86
N THR A 295 -2.28 2.85 -22.35
CA THR A 295 -1.28 3.53 -23.19
C THR A 295 -0.39 2.54 -23.94
N SER A 296 -0.01 1.42 -23.31
CA SER A 296 0.75 0.34 -23.96
C SER A 296 -0.03 -0.42 -25.03
N LYS A 297 -1.37 -0.41 -24.98
CA LYS A 297 -2.24 -0.94 -26.04
C LYS A 297 -2.39 0.08 -27.18
N GLU A 298 -2.60 1.35 -26.85
CA GLU A 298 -2.69 2.45 -27.83
C GLU A 298 -1.37 2.60 -28.60
N PHE A 299 -0.23 2.56 -27.93
CA PHE A 299 1.10 2.58 -28.55
C PHE A 299 1.32 1.39 -29.50
N ARG A 300 1.04 0.16 -29.06
CA ARG A 300 1.15 -1.04 -29.93
C ARG A 300 0.20 -0.96 -31.12
N GLN A 301 -1.00 -0.41 -30.96
CA GLN A 301 -1.93 -0.19 -32.06
C GLN A 301 -1.39 0.85 -33.06
N ALA A 302 -0.82 1.95 -32.58
CA ALA A 302 -0.22 2.97 -33.44
C ALA A 302 0.98 2.42 -34.22
N VAL A 303 1.89 1.69 -33.55
CA VAL A 303 3.02 1.02 -34.21
C VAL A 303 2.53 0.00 -35.24
N TYR A 304 1.51 -0.79 -34.93
CA TYR A 304 0.92 -1.75 -35.88
C TYR A 304 0.34 -1.06 -37.12
N CYS A 305 -0.41 0.03 -36.96
CA CYS A 305 -0.95 0.80 -38.09
C CYS A 305 0.12 1.50 -38.93
N LEU A 306 1.20 1.98 -38.31
CA LEU A 306 2.28 2.72 -39.01
C LEU A 306 3.29 1.82 -39.70
N THR A 307 3.62 0.68 -39.10
CA THR A 307 4.71 -0.21 -39.56
C THR A 307 4.24 -1.52 -40.17
N GLY A 308 2.97 -1.88 -39.98
CA GLY A 308 2.43 -3.21 -40.31
C GLY A 308 2.83 -4.32 -39.33
N TYR A 309 3.74 -4.09 -38.37
CA TYR A 309 4.20 -5.09 -37.42
C TYR A 309 3.47 -5.03 -36.08
N ARG A 310 2.87 -6.14 -35.69
CA ARG A 310 2.37 -6.36 -34.34
C ARG A 310 3.49 -6.94 -33.50
N ILE A 311 3.90 -6.18 -32.48
CA ILE A 311 4.98 -6.52 -31.55
C ILE A 311 4.36 -7.03 -30.23
N ASP A 312 4.57 -8.30 -29.92
CA ASP A 312 4.15 -8.92 -28.67
C ASP A 312 5.36 -9.49 -27.91
N MET A 313 5.55 -9.03 -26.67
CA MET A 313 6.66 -9.45 -25.80
C MET A 313 6.28 -10.74 -25.05
N LYS A 314 7.09 -11.79 -25.19
CA LYS A 314 7.00 -13.04 -24.41
C LYS A 314 8.18 -13.08 -23.43
N SER A 315 7.91 -13.08 -22.13
CA SER A 315 8.96 -13.34 -21.13
C SER A 315 9.07 -14.85 -20.94
N SER A 316 10.20 -15.43 -21.36
CA SER A 316 10.54 -16.83 -21.15
C SER A 316 11.53 -16.95 -20.00
N ALA A 317 11.57 -18.08 -19.31
CA ALA A 317 12.35 -18.29 -18.08
C ALA A 317 13.89 -18.21 -18.23
N LYS A 318 14.40 -17.88 -19.43
CA LYS A 318 15.82 -17.68 -19.74
C LYS A 318 16.14 -16.38 -20.48
N ALA A 319 15.19 -15.80 -21.20
CA ALA A 319 15.37 -14.57 -21.99
C ALA A 319 14.01 -13.92 -22.29
N ASN A 320 14.02 -12.59 -22.51
CA ASN A 320 12.87 -11.87 -23.02
C ASN A 320 12.89 -11.94 -24.56
N CYS A 321 11.91 -12.61 -25.17
CA CYS A 321 11.78 -12.66 -26.62
C CYS A 321 10.64 -11.77 -27.13
N CYS A 322 10.91 -11.13 -28.26
CA CYS A 322 10.05 -10.19 -28.95
C CYS A 322 9.50 -10.88 -30.20
N VAL A 323 8.18 -11.04 -30.29
CA VAL A 323 7.54 -11.73 -31.42
C VAL A 323 6.84 -10.73 -32.31
N LEU A 324 7.27 -10.68 -33.56
CA LEU A 324 6.72 -9.82 -34.60
C LEU A 324 5.85 -10.67 -35.54
N ARG A 325 4.60 -10.22 -35.75
CA ARG A 325 3.73 -10.71 -36.82
C ARG A 325 3.38 -9.55 -37.74
N HIS A 326 3.55 -9.74 -39.05
CA HIS A 326 3.21 -8.71 -40.02
C HIS A 326 1.71 -8.73 -40.39
N MET A 327 1.16 -7.59 -40.82
CA MET A 327 -0.22 -7.44 -41.25
C MET A 327 -0.55 -8.26 -42.52
N TYR A 328 0.42 -8.40 -43.42
CA TYR A 328 0.33 -9.22 -44.63
C TYR A 328 1.00 -10.59 -44.46
N ALA A 329 0.87 -11.22 -43.29
CA ALA A 329 1.32 -12.60 -43.08
C ALA A 329 0.37 -13.58 -43.79
N GLU A 330 0.92 -14.56 -44.53
CA GLU A 330 0.14 -15.55 -45.28
C GLU A 330 -0.48 -16.62 -44.35
N SER A 331 0.24 -16.98 -43.28
CA SER A 331 -0.21 -17.89 -42.22
C SER A 331 -0.16 -17.24 -40.84
N ALA A 332 -1.00 -17.73 -39.91
CA ALA A 332 -0.93 -17.37 -38.50
C ALA A 332 0.42 -17.76 -37.83
N ASP A 333 1.12 -18.74 -38.42
CA ASP A 333 2.42 -19.26 -37.97
C ASP A 333 3.62 -18.43 -38.50
N ASP A 334 3.40 -17.49 -39.42
CA ASP A 334 4.44 -16.62 -39.96
C ASP A 334 4.81 -15.54 -38.92
N GLN A 335 5.68 -15.93 -38.00
CA GLN A 335 6.13 -15.14 -36.86
C GLN A 335 7.66 -15.06 -36.85
N LEU A 336 8.18 -13.84 -36.76
CA LEU A 336 9.59 -13.59 -36.47
C LEU A 336 9.76 -13.50 -34.96
N GLU A 337 10.64 -14.32 -34.39
CA GLU A 337 10.98 -14.24 -32.97
C GLU A 337 12.39 -13.67 -32.85
N PHE A 338 12.57 -12.65 -32.02
CA PHE A 338 13.86 -12.05 -31.70
C PHE A 338 14.16 -12.23 -30.22
N GLU A 339 15.40 -12.57 -29.88
CA GLU A 339 15.90 -12.58 -28.52
C GLU A 339 16.51 -11.22 -28.18
N ILE A 340 16.15 -10.64 -27.02
CA ILE A 340 16.82 -9.46 -26.49
C ILE A 340 18.01 -9.96 -25.69
N GLY A 341 19.21 -9.80 -26.24
CA GLY A 341 20.46 -10.15 -25.53
C GLY A 341 20.75 -9.16 -24.40
N ASP A 342 21.64 -9.55 -23.48
CA ASP A 342 22.03 -8.73 -22.32
C ASP A 342 22.56 -7.33 -22.71
N ASN A 343 23.12 -7.22 -23.92
CA ASN A 343 23.64 -5.99 -24.51
C ASN A 343 22.54 -5.04 -25.03
N GLY A 344 21.26 -5.42 -24.94
CA GLY A 344 20.12 -4.68 -25.49
C GLY A 344 19.89 -4.85 -27.00
N PHE A 345 20.78 -5.56 -27.71
CA PHE A 345 20.62 -5.88 -29.12
C PHE A 345 19.60 -7.03 -29.33
N LEU A 346 18.92 -6.99 -30.48
CA LEU A 346 17.91 -7.97 -30.89
C LEU A 346 18.52 -8.98 -31.87
N HIS A 347 18.55 -10.25 -31.50
CA HIS A 347 19.03 -11.34 -32.36
C HIS A 347 17.86 -12.13 -32.94
N LEU A 348 17.80 -12.29 -34.27
CA LEU A 348 16.75 -13.08 -34.92
C LEU A 348 16.91 -14.57 -34.60
N LEU A 349 15.87 -15.19 -34.03
CA LEU A 349 15.84 -16.62 -33.75
C LEU A 349 15.47 -17.42 -35.02
N GLY A 350 16.06 -18.61 -35.14
CA GLY A 350 15.77 -19.56 -36.20
C GLY A 350 14.38 -20.19 -36.01
N ASN A 351 13.42 -19.76 -36.83
CA ASN A 351 12.06 -20.30 -36.89
C ASN A 351 11.75 -20.73 -38.33
N ASN A 352 10.73 -21.58 -38.53
CA ASN A 352 10.32 -22.08 -39.85
C ASN A 352 10.07 -20.96 -40.88
N TYR A 353 9.62 -19.79 -40.41
CA TYR A 353 9.41 -18.60 -41.23
C TYR A 353 10.72 -17.85 -41.54
N SER A 354 11.60 -17.61 -40.56
CA SER A 354 12.88 -16.90 -40.80
C SER A 354 13.85 -17.70 -41.69
N LEU A 355 13.77 -19.04 -41.67
CA LEU A 355 14.50 -19.90 -42.63
C LEU A 355 14.06 -19.69 -44.09
N ARG A 356 12.79 -19.38 -44.36
CA ARG A 356 12.30 -19.07 -45.72
C ARG A 356 12.80 -17.72 -46.22
N LEU A 357 13.07 -16.78 -45.30
CA LEU A 357 13.57 -15.44 -45.58
C LEU A 357 15.10 -15.35 -45.66
N GLY A 358 15.81 -16.48 -45.71
CA GLY A 358 17.27 -16.55 -45.58
C GLY A 358 18.07 -15.63 -46.51
N SER A 359 17.57 -15.33 -47.72
CA SER A 359 18.22 -14.35 -48.61
C SER A 359 18.17 -12.93 -48.04
N LEU A 360 17.02 -12.45 -47.55
CA LEU A 360 16.89 -11.15 -46.91
C LEU A 360 17.65 -11.10 -45.57
N THR A 361 17.65 -12.21 -44.82
CA THR A 361 18.43 -12.32 -43.57
C THR A 361 19.92 -12.14 -43.85
N SER A 362 20.47 -12.82 -44.86
CA SER A 362 21.89 -12.67 -45.22
C SER A 362 22.20 -11.27 -45.76
N ASP A 363 21.33 -10.69 -46.60
CA ASP A 363 21.59 -9.38 -47.19
C ASP A 363 21.45 -8.21 -46.21
N TYR A 364 20.49 -8.24 -45.27
CA TYR A 364 20.20 -7.10 -44.38
C TYR A 364 20.66 -7.28 -42.93
N LEU A 365 20.73 -8.52 -42.42
CA LEU A 365 21.18 -8.80 -41.05
C LEU A 365 22.65 -9.24 -41.00
N GLU A 366 23.11 -10.13 -41.88
CA GLU A 366 24.52 -10.57 -41.86
C GLU A 366 25.48 -9.54 -42.49
N LYS A 367 25.12 -8.90 -43.61
CA LYS A 367 26.00 -7.96 -44.32
C LYS A 367 25.86 -6.50 -43.91
N MET A 368 24.66 -6.09 -43.48
CA MET A 368 24.32 -4.69 -43.22
C MET A 368 23.93 -4.40 -41.77
N ASP A 369 23.84 -5.43 -40.92
CA ASP A 369 23.50 -5.36 -39.48
C ASP A 369 22.33 -4.41 -39.14
N SER A 370 21.26 -4.46 -39.95
CA SER A 370 20.17 -3.48 -39.88
C SER A 370 18.79 -4.12 -39.88
N ILE A 371 18.26 -4.34 -38.67
CA ILE A 371 16.88 -4.81 -38.46
C ILE A 371 15.84 -3.88 -39.11
N PRO A 372 15.93 -2.53 -39.03
CA PRO A 372 14.98 -1.66 -39.72
C PRO A 372 14.99 -1.83 -41.24
N ALA A 373 16.16 -2.01 -41.86
CA ALA A 373 16.27 -2.25 -43.29
C ALA A 373 15.71 -3.61 -43.68
N PHE A 374 16.01 -4.66 -42.91
CA PHE A 374 15.44 -6.00 -43.07
C PHE A 374 13.90 -5.98 -43.02
N LEU A 375 13.32 -5.35 -41.99
CA LEU A 375 11.88 -5.26 -41.82
C LEU A 375 11.23 -4.44 -42.94
N ALA A 376 11.85 -3.35 -43.41
CA ALA A 376 11.34 -2.57 -44.54
C ALA A 376 11.41 -3.31 -45.89
N ALA A 377 12.47 -4.09 -46.14
CA ALA A 377 12.54 -4.96 -47.32
C ALA A 377 11.47 -6.06 -47.27
N LEU A 378 11.26 -6.64 -46.08
CA LEU A 378 10.23 -7.65 -45.84
C LEU A 378 8.81 -7.09 -45.99
N THR A 379 8.49 -5.88 -45.51
CA THR A 379 7.16 -5.28 -45.73
C THR A 379 6.87 -5.06 -47.20
N LEU A 380 7.85 -4.61 -47.99
CA LEU A 380 7.71 -4.45 -49.44
C LEU A 380 7.50 -5.80 -50.15
N GLN A 381 8.22 -6.84 -49.75
CA GLN A 381 8.04 -8.18 -50.30
C GLN A 381 6.67 -8.76 -49.95
N LEU A 382 6.24 -8.68 -48.69
CA LEU A 382 4.91 -9.14 -48.26
C LEU A 382 3.77 -8.32 -48.87
N PHE A 383 3.97 -7.01 -49.08
CA PHE A 383 2.99 -6.19 -49.76
C PHE A 383 2.88 -6.53 -51.26
N SER A 384 4.00 -6.83 -51.93
CA SER A 384 3.98 -7.21 -53.35
C SER A 384 3.37 -8.59 -53.59
N SER A 385 3.65 -9.60 -52.74
CA SER A 385 2.96 -10.89 -52.82
C SER A 385 1.46 -10.74 -52.53
N GLN A 386 1.09 -9.96 -51.50
CA GLN A 386 -0.31 -9.71 -51.17
C GLN A 386 -1.05 -8.91 -52.27
N THR A 387 -0.42 -7.91 -52.90
CA THR A 387 -1.07 -7.13 -53.99
C THR A 387 -1.22 -7.91 -55.29
N MET A 388 -0.37 -8.91 -55.57
CA MET A 388 -0.63 -9.86 -56.65
C MET A 388 -1.86 -10.75 -56.39
N VAL A 389 -2.29 -10.91 -55.13
CA VAL A 389 -3.56 -11.58 -54.77
C VAL A 389 -4.73 -10.59 -54.71
N ILE A 390 -4.50 -9.36 -54.24
CA ILE A 390 -5.54 -8.34 -53.97
C ILE A 390 -6.01 -7.56 -55.21
N GLN A 391 -5.38 -7.68 -56.39
CA GLN A 391 -5.90 -7.07 -57.65
C GLN A 391 -7.34 -7.49 -58.04
N SER A 392 -7.95 -8.42 -57.28
CA SER A 392 -9.35 -8.86 -57.41
C SER A 392 -10.34 -8.26 -56.40
N ALA A 393 -9.92 -7.37 -55.49
CA ALA A 393 -10.80 -6.76 -54.48
C ALA A 393 -10.51 -5.26 -54.25
N GLU A 394 -11.50 -4.41 -54.53
CA GLU A 394 -11.45 -2.96 -54.29
C GLU A 394 -11.26 -2.65 -52.80
N GLN A 395 -10.32 -1.75 -52.47
CA GLN A 395 -10.12 -1.24 -51.10
C GLN A 395 -10.48 0.26 -51.00
N PRO A 396 -11.11 0.69 -49.89
CA PRO A 396 -11.46 2.09 -49.68
C PRO A 396 -10.22 2.97 -49.42
N SER A 397 -10.26 4.21 -49.91
CA SER A 397 -9.20 5.20 -49.71
C SER A 397 -8.94 5.47 -48.22
N MET A 398 -7.66 5.41 -47.82
CA MET A 398 -7.21 5.90 -46.50
C MET A 398 -6.86 7.41 -46.50
N PHE A 399 -7.00 8.09 -47.64
CA PHE A 399 -6.86 9.54 -47.72
C PHE A 399 -8.22 10.20 -47.49
N THR A 400 -8.42 10.76 -46.30
CA THR A 400 -9.49 11.73 -46.02
C THR A 400 -8.97 13.13 -46.31
N THR A 401 -9.54 13.78 -47.32
CA THR A 401 -9.38 15.22 -47.54
C THR A 401 -10.43 15.96 -46.73
N ASP A 402 -10.01 16.69 -45.71
CA ASP A 402 -10.78 17.79 -45.11
C ASP A 402 -10.64 19.07 -45.97
#